data_AF-A0A6S6ZH52-F1
#
_entry.id   AF-A0A6S6ZH52-F1
#
_cell.length_a   1.000
_cell.length_b   1.000
_cell.length_c   1.000
_cell.angle_alpha   90.00
_cell.angle_beta   90.00
_cell.angle_gamma   90.00
#
_symmetry.space_group_name_H-M   'P 1'
#
loop_
_entity.id
_entity.type
_entity.pdbx_description
1 polymer ?
#
loop_
_entity_poly.entity_id
_entity_poly.type
_entity_poly.pdbx_seq_one_letter_code
_entity_poly.pdbx_strand_id
1 'polypeptide(L)'
;MQAVTQKRLYQSNRARLLTPGYHAPEVDAFERQWIAHRLAALGTVPLPSSLPALRSALAQQVHDEQQAPNESATYVADQIRRDEFCILVQEFAIDGLTEAQVFYFVLPRLPLEAQMPLLRIMIDEFGSGNIKRAHTSLYLDLLRELDMPTSLDFYPDEVGTASFEFVNLFYWLTLRADSVSYFAGALTYLETAIPSFFDCYAQACRRLGIRAHAYYTEHQHIDAFHAVEGQRLLSAMNATGTLDAAKAFQGALLASHITDKAFKDAVLKARLSHARLAPVAVGVE
;
A
#
# COMPACT_ATOMS: atom_id res chain seq x y z
N MET A 1 13.79 -22.79 17.58
CA MET A 1 13.83 -21.36 17.17
C MET A 1 12.48 -21.03 16.57
N GLN A 2 11.79 -19.99 17.04
CA GLN A 2 10.46 -19.63 16.53
C GLN A 2 10.56 -19.18 15.05
N ALA A 3 9.64 -19.63 14.20
CA ALA A 3 9.62 -19.26 12.78
C ALA A 3 9.48 -17.73 12.63
N VAL A 4 10.24 -17.13 11.70
CA VAL A 4 10.09 -15.70 11.38
C VAL A 4 8.74 -15.48 10.69
N THR A 5 8.01 -14.45 11.11
CA THR A 5 6.71 -14.07 10.55
C THR A 5 6.79 -12.69 9.90
N GLN A 6 5.79 -12.34 9.08
CA GLN A 6 5.68 -10.99 8.50
C GLN A 6 5.61 -9.89 9.56
N LYS A 7 4.94 -10.16 10.70
CA LYS A 7 4.94 -9.28 11.87
C LYS A 7 6.34 -9.06 12.44
N ARG A 8 7.13 -10.13 12.58
CA ARG A 8 8.52 -10.02 13.06
C ARG A 8 9.40 -9.23 12.09
N LEU A 9 9.18 -9.39 10.78
CA LEU A 9 9.84 -8.58 9.75
C LEU A 9 9.45 -7.10 9.87
N TYR A 10 8.17 -6.78 10.05
CA TYR A 10 7.69 -5.42 10.26
C TYR A 10 8.32 -4.77 11.51
N GLN A 11 8.36 -5.48 12.63
CA GLN A 11 8.99 -4.99 13.86
C GLN A 11 10.49 -4.73 13.67
N SER A 12 11.19 -5.64 13.00
CA SER A 12 12.61 -5.46 12.63
C SER A 12 12.80 -4.24 11.72
N ASN A 13 11.93 -4.05 10.73
CA ASN A 13 11.95 -2.91 9.82
C ASN A 13 11.76 -1.57 10.56
N ARG A 14 10.82 -1.48 11.49
CA ARG A 14 10.64 -0.29 12.33
C ARG A 14 11.85 -0.01 13.22
N ALA A 15 12.39 -1.05 13.87
CA ALA A 15 13.54 -0.91 14.75
C ALA A 15 14.76 -0.32 14.01
N ARG A 16 14.94 -0.68 12.73
CA ARG A 16 16.01 -0.15 11.87
C ARG A 16 15.91 1.35 11.61
N LEU A 17 14.70 1.88 11.49
CA LEU A 17 14.51 3.31 11.25
C LEU A 17 15.01 4.15 12.45
N LEU A 18 14.85 3.62 13.66
CA LEU A 18 15.22 4.29 14.91
C LEU A 18 16.66 3.99 15.34
N THR A 19 17.18 2.80 14.97
CA THR A 19 18.52 2.35 15.34
C THR A 19 19.31 1.98 14.09
N PRO A 20 20.02 2.96 13.48
CA PRO A 20 20.92 2.69 12.35
C PRO A 20 21.92 1.59 12.72
N GLY A 21 21.98 0.53 11.89
CA GLY A 21 22.84 -0.63 12.13
C GLY A 21 22.16 -1.83 12.82
N TYR A 22 20.89 -1.72 13.24
CA TYR A 22 20.13 -2.88 13.70
C TYR A 22 20.03 -3.95 12.60
N HIS A 23 20.56 -5.14 12.86
CA HIS A 23 20.60 -6.25 11.92
C HIS A 23 20.14 -7.54 12.60
N ALA A 24 19.29 -8.31 11.91
CA ALA A 24 18.71 -9.54 12.41
C ALA A 24 18.82 -10.58 11.27
N PRO A 25 19.95 -11.31 11.17
CA PRO A 25 20.29 -12.10 9.98
C PRO A 25 19.20 -13.08 9.53
N GLU A 26 18.51 -13.70 10.48
CA GLU A 26 17.40 -14.62 10.22
C GLU A 26 16.17 -13.93 9.65
N VAL A 27 15.90 -12.67 10.06
CA VAL A 27 14.80 -11.86 9.53
C VAL A 27 15.15 -11.33 8.14
N ASP A 28 16.43 -10.99 7.90
CA ASP A 28 16.92 -10.60 6.59
C ASP A 28 16.89 -11.76 5.58
N ALA A 29 17.23 -12.97 6.03
CA ALA A 29 17.10 -14.17 5.21
C ALA A 29 15.63 -14.46 4.87
N PHE A 30 14.73 -14.29 5.84
CA PHE A 30 13.29 -14.43 5.62
C PHE A 30 12.77 -13.44 4.56
N GLU A 31 13.12 -12.16 4.67
CA GLU A 31 12.69 -11.16 3.68
C GLU A 31 13.20 -11.49 2.27
N ARG A 32 14.49 -11.84 2.13
CA ARG A 32 15.06 -12.23 0.83
C ARG A 32 14.31 -13.41 0.20
N GLN A 33 14.00 -14.43 1.01
CA GLN A 33 13.23 -15.60 0.54
C GLN A 33 11.80 -15.22 0.17
N TRP A 34 11.14 -14.39 0.96
CA TRP A 34 9.78 -13.91 0.67
C TRP A 34 9.71 -13.12 -0.63
N ILE A 35 10.61 -12.16 -0.84
CA ILE A 35 10.68 -11.38 -2.08
C ILE A 35 11.00 -12.28 -3.29
N ALA A 36 11.98 -13.17 -3.16
CA ALA A 36 12.32 -14.11 -4.24
C ALA A 36 11.13 -15.00 -4.62
N HIS A 37 10.39 -15.49 -3.62
CA HIS A 37 9.18 -16.28 -3.85
C HIS A 37 8.07 -15.46 -4.52
N ARG A 38 7.84 -14.21 -4.10
CA ARG A 38 6.85 -13.31 -4.72
C ARG A 38 7.22 -12.98 -6.17
N LEU A 39 8.49 -12.69 -6.46
CA LEU A 39 8.97 -12.46 -7.82
C LEU A 39 8.82 -13.71 -8.70
N ALA A 40 9.15 -14.89 -8.18
CA ALA A 40 8.95 -16.15 -8.90
C ALA A 40 7.47 -16.44 -9.19
N ALA A 41 6.58 -16.08 -8.26
CA ALA A 41 5.14 -16.25 -8.40
C ALA A 41 4.50 -15.33 -9.46
N LEU A 42 5.18 -14.28 -9.92
CA LEU A 42 4.72 -13.46 -11.04
C LEU A 42 4.66 -14.26 -12.35
N GLY A 43 5.39 -15.38 -12.45
CA GLY A 43 5.44 -16.22 -13.64
C GLY A 43 6.24 -15.60 -14.79
N THR A 44 6.07 -16.13 -15.99
CA THR A 44 6.75 -15.66 -17.20
C THR A 44 5.98 -14.51 -17.84
N VAL A 45 6.15 -13.30 -17.30
CA VAL A 45 5.60 -12.08 -17.90
C VAL A 45 6.65 -11.46 -18.83
N PRO A 46 6.27 -11.01 -20.06
CA PRO A 46 7.16 -10.25 -20.91
C PRO A 46 7.65 -8.99 -20.21
N LEU A 47 8.96 -8.89 -19.98
CA LEU A 47 9.54 -7.74 -19.28
C LEU A 47 9.90 -6.63 -20.28
N PRO A 48 9.51 -5.37 -20.00
CA PRO A 48 9.85 -4.26 -20.86
C PRO A 48 11.35 -3.95 -20.82
N SER A 49 11.92 -3.60 -21.97
CA SER A 49 13.35 -3.27 -22.12
C SER A 49 13.62 -1.78 -22.33
N SER A 50 12.59 -0.95 -22.34
CA SER A 50 12.68 0.50 -22.56
C SER A 50 11.58 1.26 -21.85
N LEU A 51 11.75 2.57 -21.63
CA LEU A 51 10.72 3.41 -21.01
C LEU A 51 9.37 3.39 -21.77
N PRO A 52 9.31 3.49 -23.12
CA PRO A 52 8.03 3.37 -23.84
C PRO A 52 7.34 2.02 -23.61
N ALA A 53 8.10 0.93 -23.63
CA ALA A 53 7.56 -0.41 -23.35
C ALA A 53 7.05 -0.53 -21.91
N LEU A 54 7.79 0.01 -20.93
CA LEU A 54 7.37 0.04 -19.53
C LEU A 54 6.06 0.83 -19.35
N ARG A 55 5.95 2.01 -19.96
CA ARG A 55 4.73 2.82 -19.92
C ARG A 55 3.53 2.07 -20.48
N SER A 56 3.69 1.42 -21.63
CA SER A 56 2.64 0.61 -22.22
C SER A 56 2.23 -0.54 -21.31
N ALA A 57 3.19 -1.23 -20.69
CA ALA A 57 2.93 -2.34 -19.80
C ALA A 57 2.20 -1.91 -18.50
N LEU A 58 2.61 -0.79 -17.89
CA LEU A 58 1.93 -0.21 -16.72
C LEU A 58 0.49 0.21 -17.06
N ALA A 59 0.30 0.91 -18.17
CA ALA A 59 -1.03 1.34 -18.61
C ALA A 59 -1.95 0.14 -18.89
N GLN A 60 -1.42 -0.90 -19.54
CA GLN A 60 -2.19 -2.13 -19.78
C GLN A 60 -2.55 -2.84 -18.47
N GLN A 61 -1.60 -2.97 -17.54
CA GLN A 61 -1.86 -3.60 -16.24
C GLN A 61 -3.00 -2.89 -15.48
N VAL A 62 -2.94 -1.57 -15.37
CA VAL A 62 -3.99 -0.79 -14.69
C VAL A 62 -5.32 -0.91 -15.43
N HIS A 63 -5.31 -0.87 -16.76
CA HIS A 63 -6.52 -1.03 -17.57
C HIS A 63 -7.17 -2.40 -17.33
N ASP A 64 -6.40 -3.48 -17.39
CA ASP A 64 -6.90 -4.85 -17.21
C ASP A 64 -7.51 -5.03 -15.82
N GLU A 65 -6.86 -4.51 -14.77
CA GLU A 65 -7.37 -4.54 -13.40
C GLU A 65 -8.66 -3.73 -13.22
N GLN A 66 -8.77 -2.56 -13.86
CA GLN A 66 -9.97 -1.72 -13.82
C GLN A 66 -11.16 -2.36 -14.56
N GLN A 67 -10.90 -3.19 -15.58
CA GLN A 67 -11.95 -3.94 -16.28
C GLN A 67 -12.33 -5.25 -15.56
N ALA A 68 -11.47 -5.76 -14.68
CA ALA A 68 -11.72 -7.01 -13.97
C ALA A 68 -12.84 -6.84 -12.93
N PRO A 69 -13.80 -7.79 -12.83
CA PRO A 69 -14.78 -7.78 -11.75
C PRO A 69 -14.10 -7.82 -10.38
N ASN A 70 -14.49 -6.90 -9.49
CA ASN A 70 -13.97 -6.83 -8.13
C ASN A 70 -15.09 -6.96 -7.11
N GLU A 71 -15.47 -8.21 -6.79
CA GLU A 71 -16.53 -8.51 -5.83
C GLU A 71 -16.26 -7.94 -4.44
N SER A 72 -14.99 -7.85 -4.02
CA SER A 72 -14.62 -7.26 -2.73
C SER A 72 -14.88 -5.76 -2.73
N ALA A 73 -14.50 -5.04 -3.79
CA ALA A 73 -14.80 -3.62 -3.93
C ALA A 73 -16.31 -3.35 -4.01
N THR A 74 -17.06 -4.14 -4.79
CA THR A 74 -18.53 -4.05 -4.85
C THR A 74 -19.16 -4.28 -3.47
N TYR A 75 -18.70 -5.29 -2.74
CA TYR A 75 -19.19 -5.55 -1.38
C TYR A 75 -18.87 -4.38 -0.43
N VAL A 76 -17.65 -3.84 -0.47
CA VAL A 76 -17.25 -2.67 0.34
C VAL A 76 -18.16 -1.48 0.03
N ALA A 77 -18.32 -1.14 -1.25
CA ALA A 77 -19.12 -0.01 -1.69
C ALA A 77 -20.60 -0.13 -1.25
N ASP A 78 -21.22 -1.28 -1.53
CA ASP A 78 -22.68 -1.40 -1.50
C ASP A 78 -23.22 -2.03 -0.21
N GLN A 79 -22.42 -2.87 0.47
CA GLN A 79 -22.94 -3.79 1.49
C GLN A 79 -22.22 -3.75 2.83
N ILE A 80 -20.95 -3.31 2.89
CA ILE A 80 -20.19 -3.35 4.14
C ILE A 80 -20.89 -2.60 5.27
N ARG A 81 -20.91 -3.19 6.46
CA ARG A 81 -21.46 -2.60 7.67
C ARG A 81 -20.41 -1.77 8.39
N ARG A 82 -20.83 -0.93 9.35
CA ARG A 82 -19.93 -0.01 10.06
C ARG A 82 -18.83 -0.75 10.85
N ASP A 83 -19.17 -1.82 11.55
CA ASP A 83 -18.21 -2.66 12.29
C ASP A 83 -17.25 -3.43 11.37
N GLU A 84 -17.74 -3.95 10.24
CA GLU A 84 -16.90 -4.54 9.20
C GLU A 84 -15.94 -3.51 8.60
N PHE A 85 -16.43 -2.28 8.39
CA PHE A 85 -15.61 -1.17 7.92
C PHE A 85 -14.52 -0.80 8.93
N CYS A 86 -14.80 -0.84 10.24
CA CYS A 86 -13.76 -0.66 11.27
C CYS A 86 -12.65 -1.72 11.16
N ILE A 87 -12.99 -2.98 10.85
CA ILE A 87 -11.98 -4.03 10.63
C ILE A 87 -11.16 -3.73 9.38
N LEU A 88 -11.82 -3.32 8.29
CA LEU A 88 -11.12 -2.96 7.06
C LEU A 88 -10.16 -1.79 7.28
N VAL A 89 -10.60 -0.74 7.99
CA VAL A 89 -9.74 0.39 8.41
C VAL A 89 -8.57 -0.14 9.24
N GLN A 90 -8.83 -0.93 10.28
CA GLN A 90 -7.82 -1.52 11.16
C GLN A 90 -6.71 -2.26 10.38
N GLU A 91 -7.06 -3.04 9.37
CA GLU A 91 -6.08 -3.82 8.58
C GLU A 91 -5.03 -2.93 7.87
N PHE A 92 -5.34 -1.67 7.59
CA PHE A 92 -4.42 -0.73 6.93
C PHE A 92 -3.83 0.32 7.87
N ALA A 93 -4.16 0.28 9.17
CA ALA A 93 -3.74 1.31 10.11
C ALA A 93 -2.22 1.37 10.33
N ILE A 94 -1.52 0.23 10.20
CA ILE A 94 -0.05 0.20 10.29
C ILE A 94 0.64 0.92 9.13
N ASP A 95 -0.08 1.17 8.02
CA ASP A 95 0.36 1.99 6.90
C ASP A 95 -0.15 3.43 7.04
N GLY A 96 -1.47 3.63 7.16
CA GLY A 96 -2.08 4.97 7.21
C GLY A 96 -1.57 5.86 8.35
N LEU A 97 -1.17 5.27 9.48
CA LEU A 97 -0.55 5.99 10.60
C LEU A 97 0.94 6.36 10.36
N THR A 98 1.55 5.84 9.29
CA THR A 98 2.95 6.09 8.92
C THR A 98 3.15 6.37 7.43
N GLU A 99 2.08 6.74 6.74
CA GLU A 99 2.02 6.86 5.29
C GLU A 99 3.14 7.75 4.74
N ALA A 100 3.74 7.31 3.64
CA ALA A 100 4.89 7.91 2.96
C ALA A 100 6.17 8.12 3.80
N GLN A 101 6.19 7.90 5.12
CA GLN A 101 7.36 8.15 5.97
C GLN A 101 8.56 7.28 5.57
N VAL A 102 8.32 6.05 5.15
CA VAL A 102 9.41 5.16 4.73
C VAL A 102 10.07 5.63 3.41
N PHE A 103 9.41 6.51 2.64
CA PHE A 103 9.95 7.00 1.37
C PHE A 103 11.13 7.96 1.57
N TYR A 104 11.31 8.57 2.75
CA TYR A 104 12.50 9.40 3.03
C TYR A 104 13.81 8.67 2.74
N PHE A 105 13.83 7.35 2.96
CA PHE A 105 15.03 6.54 2.82
C PHE A 105 15.37 6.18 1.36
N VAL A 106 14.45 6.40 0.42
CA VAL A 106 14.71 6.16 -1.01
C VAL A 106 15.34 7.36 -1.71
N LEU A 107 15.12 8.58 -1.20
CA LEU A 107 15.63 9.82 -1.82
C LEU A 107 17.14 9.77 -2.09
N PRO A 108 18.02 9.36 -1.14
CA PRO A 108 19.46 9.31 -1.40
C PRO A 108 19.88 8.27 -2.46
N ARG A 109 18.99 7.36 -2.83
CA ARG A 109 19.21 6.30 -3.81
C ARG A 109 18.75 6.68 -5.21
N LEU A 110 18.05 7.80 -5.35
CA LEU A 110 17.57 8.34 -6.62
C LEU A 110 18.55 9.41 -7.14
N PRO A 111 18.73 9.50 -8.47
CA PRO A 111 19.32 10.69 -9.09
C PRO A 111 18.57 11.96 -8.66
N LEU A 112 19.28 13.09 -8.59
CA LEU A 112 18.71 14.35 -8.10
C LEU A 112 17.44 14.76 -8.88
N GLU A 113 17.44 14.60 -10.20
CA GLU A 113 16.29 14.91 -11.06
C GLU A 113 15.09 14.02 -10.75
N ALA A 114 15.32 12.77 -10.37
CA ALA A 114 14.28 11.81 -9.99
C ALA A 114 13.77 12.04 -8.56
N GLN A 115 14.56 12.69 -7.69
CA GLN A 115 14.07 13.11 -6.38
C GLN A 115 12.97 14.17 -6.49
N MET A 116 13.00 15.03 -7.53
CA MET A 116 12.04 16.12 -7.67
C MET A 116 10.57 15.67 -7.76
N PRO A 117 10.18 14.76 -8.68
CA PRO A 117 8.81 14.26 -8.72
C PRO A 117 8.41 13.51 -7.45
N LEU A 118 9.31 12.72 -6.86
CA LEU A 118 9.05 12.04 -5.58
C LEU A 118 8.79 13.05 -4.46
N LEU A 119 9.60 14.11 -4.35
CA LEU A 119 9.40 15.15 -3.35
C LEU A 119 8.08 15.88 -3.54
N ARG A 120 7.58 16.02 -4.78
CA ARG A 120 6.28 16.65 -5.03
C ARG A 120 5.12 15.79 -4.56
N ILE A 121 5.20 14.47 -4.77
CA ILE A 121 4.26 13.51 -4.16
C ILE A 121 4.36 13.62 -2.64
N MET A 122 5.56 13.48 -2.06
CA MET A 122 5.74 13.54 -0.61
C MET A 122 5.28 14.88 0.01
N ILE A 123 5.47 16.02 -0.65
CA ILE A 123 4.96 17.29 -0.13
C ILE A 123 3.43 17.24 0.03
N ASP A 124 2.74 16.61 -0.91
CA ASP A 124 1.29 16.44 -0.86
C ASP A 124 0.87 15.48 0.26
N GLU A 125 1.51 14.30 0.35
CA GLU A 125 1.27 13.32 1.43
C GLU A 125 1.38 13.93 2.84
N PHE A 126 2.32 14.87 3.01
CA PHE A 126 2.52 15.62 4.25
C PHE A 126 1.68 16.91 4.34
N GLY A 127 0.59 16.98 3.58
CA GLY A 127 -0.41 18.05 3.62
C GLY A 127 0.11 19.40 3.17
N SER A 128 1.13 19.43 2.31
CA SER A 128 1.90 20.63 1.96
C SER A 128 2.42 21.38 3.20
N GLY A 129 2.79 20.64 4.26
CA GLY A 129 3.24 21.20 5.54
C GLY A 129 2.11 21.67 6.47
N ASN A 130 0.84 21.49 6.08
CA ASN A 130 -0.31 21.72 6.95
C ASN A 130 -0.67 20.44 7.69
N ILE A 131 -0.44 20.43 9.00
CA ILE A 131 -0.71 19.26 9.85
C ILE A 131 -2.16 18.78 9.79
N LYS A 132 -3.14 19.65 9.50
CA LYS A 132 -4.55 19.25 9.38
C LYS A 132 -4.87 18.57 8.05
N ARG A 133 -3.96 18.63 7.07
CA ARG A 133 -4.12 18.05 5.74
C ARG A 133 -3.17 16.88 5.48
N ALA A 134 -2.15 16.68 6.31
CA ALA A 134 -1.28 15.52 6.20
C ALA A 134 -2.12 14.24 6.24
N HIS A 135 -1.87 13.30 5.35
CA HIS A 135 -2.76 12.15 5.16
C HIS A 135 -2.83 11.27 6.43
N THR A 136 -1.72 11.12 7.16
CA THR A 136 -1.72 10.53 8.51
C THR A 136 -2.67 11.23 9.48
N SER A 137 -2.81 12.56 9.42
CA SER A 137 -3.78 13.29 10.26
C SER A 137 -5.22 13.04 9.83
N LEU A 138 -5.48 12.95 8.52
CA LEU A 138 -6.79 12.59 7.99
C LEU A 138 -7.18 11.17 8.42
N TYR A 139 -6.22 10.25 8.41
CA TYR A 139 -6.40 8.89 8.91
C TYR A 139 -6.70 8.87 10.42
N LEU A 140 -5.99 9.68 11.21
CA LEU A 140 -6.28 9.83 12.65
C LEU A 140 -7.68 10.39 12.91
N ASP A 141 -8.16 11.33 12.09
CA ASP A 141 -9.52 11.86 12.19
C ASP A 141 -10.57 10.79 11.86
N LEU A 142 -10.32 9.95 10.86
CA LEU A 142 -11.14 8.78 10.56
C LEU A 142 -11.22 7.82 11.75
N LEU A 143 -10.08 7.47 12.35
CA LEU A 143 -10.04 6.59 13.53
C LEU A 143 -10.83 7.17 14.71
N ARG A 144 -10.71 8.48 14.95
CA ARG A 144 -11.47 9.16 16.02
C ARG A 144 -12.98 9.10 15.79
N GLU A 145 -13.45 9.34 14.56
CA GLU A 145 -14.87 9.27 14.25
C GLU A 145 -15.45 7.84 14.32
N LEU A 146 -14.60 6.84 14.10
CA LEU A 146 -14.96 5.42 14.23
C LEU A 146 -14.80 4.89 15.67
N ASP A 147 -14.45 5.74 16.64
CA ASP A 147 -14.15 5.37 18.03
C ASP A 147 -13.06 4.28 18.15
N MET A 148 -12.06 4.34 17.26
CA MET A 148 -10.95 3.38 17.19
C MET A 148 -9.67 3.92 17.89
N PRO A 149 -8.78 3.03 18.39
CA PRO A 149 -7.51 3.45 18.98
C PRO A 149 -6.63 4.24 18.00
N THR A 150 -6.09 5.38 18.41
CA THR A 150 -5.24 6.21 17.52
C THR A 150 -3.75 5.92 17.66
N SER A 151 -3.37 5.07 18.62
CA SER A 151 -1.96 4.68 18.82
C SER A 151 -1.57 3.59 17.85
N LEU A 152 -0.48 3.82 17.12
CA LEU A 152 0.10 2.84 16.22
C LEU A 152 0.46 1.53 16.93
N ASP A 153 0.89 1.58 18.20
CA ASP A 153 1.31 0.38 18.95
C ASP A 153 0.17 -0.63 19.19
N PHE A 154 -1.09 -0.21 19.02
CA PHE A 154 -2.26 -1.09 19.12
C PHE A 154 -2.36 -2.07 17.94
N TYR A 155 -2.10 -1.58 16.73
CA TYR A 155 -2.44 -2.28 15.49
C TYR A 155 -1.59 -3.51 15.12
N PRO A 156 -0.29 -3.61 15.49
CA PRO A 156 0.50 -4.80 15.21
C PRO A 156 -0.05 -6.10 15.83
N ASP A 157 -0.87 -6.03 16.87
CA ASP A 157 -1.55 -7.19 17.46
C ASP A 157 -2.88 -7.53 16.77
N GLU A 158 -3.34 -6.64 15.90
CA GLU A 158 -4.70 -6.64 15.38
C GLU A 158 -4.78 -6.90 13.87
N VAL A 159 -3.73 -6.61 13.10
CA VAL A 159 -3.72 -6.79 11.63
C VAL A 159 -3.28 -8.19 11.18
N GLY A 160 -3.71 -8.59 9.99
CA GLY A 160 -3.38 -9.87 9.37
C GLY A 160 -2.02 -9.92 8.68
N THR A 161 -1.61 -11.13 8.26
CA THR A 161 -0.35 -11.37 7.55
C THR A 161 -0.23 -10.55 6.26
N ALA A 162 -1.32 -10.44 5.49
CA ALA A 162 -1.30 -9.73 4.21
C ALA A 162 -1.09 -8.21 4.38
N SER A 163 -1.61 -7.60 5.44
CA SER A 163 -1.32 -6.21 5.80
C SER A 163 0.15 -5.98 6.13
N PHE A 164 0.77 -6.91 6.85
CA PHE A 164 2.22 -6.85 7.07
C PHE A 164 3.01 -7.01 5.78
N GLU A 165 2.58 -7.88 4.86
CA GLU A 165 3.21 -8.02 3.53
C GLU A 165 3.15 -6.71 2.74
N PHE A 166 2.00 -6.05 2.75
CA PHE A 166 1.81 -4.75 2.11
C PHE A 166 2.80 -3.71 2.64
N VAL A 167 2.88 -3.51 3.95
CA VAL A 167 3.80 -2.51 4.51
C VAL A 167 5.27 -2.93 4.37
N ASN A 168 5.59 -4.22 4.56
CA ASN A 168 6.96 -4.73 4.40
C ASN A 168 7.49 -4.57 2.97
N LEU A 169 6.61 -4.55 1.95
CA LEU A 169 6.99 -4.28 0.58
C LEU A 169 7.65 -2.90 0.48
N PHE A 170 7.05 -1.85 1.04
CA PHE A 170 7.61 -0.50 1.00
C PHE A 170 8.94 -0.39 1.76
N TYR A 171 9.09 -1.08 2.89
CA TYR A 171 10.38 -1.17 3.57
C TYR A 171 11.45 -1.82 2.69
N TRP A 172 11.13 -2.91 1.99
CA TRP A 172 12.08 -3.52 1.08
C TRP A 172 12.41 -2.60 -0.10
N LEU A 173 11.40 -2.04 -0.78
CA LEU A 173 11.54 -1.16 -1.94
C LEU A 173 12.46 0.03 -1.66
N THR A 174 12.29 0.66 -0.50
CA THR A 174 13.01 1.89 -0.13
C THR A 174 14.39 1.61 0.47
N LEU A 175 14.53 0.56 1.28
CA LEU A 175 15.75 0.31 2.04
C LEU A 175 16.69 -0.72 1.42
N ARG A 176 16.18 -1.72 0.69
CA ARG A 176 16.95 -2.95 0.42
C ARG A 176 16.84 -3.55 -0.98
N ALA A 177 15.87 -3.14 -1.79
CA ALA A 177 15.80 -3.57 -3.19
C ALA A 177 17.16 -3.31 -3.87
N ASP A 178 17.62 -4.22 -4.72
CA ASP A 178 18.93 -4.10 -5.35
C ASP A 178 18.96 -3.03 -6.46
N SER A 179 17.79 -2.58 -6.90
CA SER A 179 17.58 -1.46 -7.82
C SER A 179 16.44 -0.60 -7.31
N VAL A 180 16.65 0.72 -7.30
CA VAL A 180 15.61 1.70 -6.98
C VAL A 180 14.49 1.74 -8.05
N SER A 181 14.69 1.07 -9.19
CA SER A 181 13.66 0.93 -10.22
C SER A 181 12.45 0.14 -9.72
N TYR A 182 12.62 -0.86 -8.83
CA TYR A 182 11.49 -1.54 -8.20
C TYR A 182 10.56 -0.55 -7.49
N PHE A 183 11.13 0.36 -6.69
CA PHE A 183 10.37 1.41 -6.01
C PHE A 183 9.68 2.34 -7.02
N ALA A 184 10.42 2.82 -8.03
CA ALA A 184 9.87 3.76 -9.00
C ALA A 184 8.69 3.19 -9.79
N GLY A 185 8.75 1.92 -10.17
CA GLY A 185 7.64 1.24 -10.84
C GLY A 185 6.47 0.94 -9.91
N ALA A 186 6.73 0.47 -8.68
CA ALA A 186 5.71 0.24 -7.66
C ALA A 186 4.93 1.52 -7.34
N LEU A 187 5.64 2.62 -7.06
CA LEU A 187 5.05 3.93 -6.81
C LEU A 187 4.23 4.39 -8.02
N THR A 188 4.81 4.39 -9.22
CA THR A 188 4.09 4.86 -10.43
C THR A 188 2.80 4.07 -10.68
N TYR A 189 2.80 2.76 -10.44
CA TYR A 189 1.60 1.94 -10.52
C TYR A 189 0.57 2.34 -9.46
N LEU A 190 0.98 2.43 -8.18
CA LEU A 190 0.09 2.77 -7.07
C LEU A 190 -0.55 4.15 -7.27
N GLU A 191 0.23 5.17 -7.60
CA GLU A 191 -0.27 6.53 -7.87
C GLU A 191 -1.22 6.61 -9.07
N THR A 192 -1.23 5.59 -9.94
CA THR A 192 -2.18 5.51 -11.06
C THR A 192 -3.44 4.70 -10.69
N ALA A 193 -3.30 3.70 -9.82
CA ALA A 193 -4.35 2.73 -9.51
C ALA A 193 -5.15 3.08 -8.23
N ILE A 194 -4.53 3.73 -7.24
CA ILE A 194 -5.12 4.09 -5.94
C ILE A 194 -6.48 4.82 -6.04
N PRO A 195 -6.73 5.73 -7.00
CA PRO A 195 -8.03 6.41 -7.11
C PRO A 195 -9.18 5.42 -7.22
N SER A 196 -9.02 4.44 -8.12
CA SER A 196 -10.02 3.40 -8.35
C SER A 196 -10.13 2.46 -7.16
N PHE A 197 -9.03 2.19 -6.44
CA PHE A 197 -9.08 1.39 -5.22
C PHE A 197 -9.90 2.08 -4.11
N PHE A 198 -9.76 3.39 -3.94
CA PHE A 198 -10.46 4.14 -2.90
C PHE A 198 -11.89 4.56 -3.24
N ASP A 199 -12.35 4.38 -4.47
CA ASP A 199 -13.76 4.60 -4.85
C ASP A 199 -14.73 3.84 -3.95
N CYS A 200 -14.44 2.56 -3.67
CA CYS A 200 -15.31 1.74 -2.84
C CYS A 200 -15.31 2.19 -1.36
N TYR A 201 -14.17 2.66 -0.84
CA TYR A 201 -14.06 3.20 0.52
C TYR A 201 -14.82 4.51 0.66
N ALA A 202 -14.64 5.44 -0.28
CA ALA A 202 -15.32 6.72 -0.29
C ALA A 202 -16.85 6.53 -0.38
N GLN A 203 -17.31 5.59 -1.21
CA GLN A 203 -18.73 5.24 -1.30
C GLN A 203 -19.25 4.63 0.00
N ALA A 204 -18.52 3.69 0.60
CA ALA A 204 -18.88 3.08 1.89
C ALA A 204 -19.01 4.15 2.98
N CYS A 205 -18.05 5.08 3.09
CA CYS A 205 -18.11 6.19 4.03
C CYS A 205 -19.36 7.05 3.87
N ARG A 206 -19.70 7.44 2.62
CA ARG A 206 -20.92 8.21 2.34
C ARG A 206 -22.18 7.45 2.75
N ARG A 207 -22.27 6.17 2.41
CA ARG A 207 -23.43 5.31 2.75
C ARG A 207 -23.58 5.12 4.26
N LEU A 208 -22.46 4.99 4.99
CA LEU A 208 -22.42 4.79 6.43
C LEU A 208 -22.48 6.08 7.25
N GLY A 209 -22.53 7.25 6.60
CA GLY A 209 -22.57 8.55 7.26
C GLY A 209 -21.28 8.96 7.98
N ILE A 210 -20.13 8.41 7.56
CA ILE A 210 -18.80 8.75 8.09
C ILE A 210 -18.34 10.05 7.44
N ARG A 211 -18.08 11.10 8.23
CA ARG A 211 -17.72 12.45 7.76
C ARG A 211 -16.22 12.63 7.52
N ALA A 212 -15.38 11.98 8.31
CA ALA A 212 -13.92 12.00 8.22
C ALA A 212 -13.40 11.07 7.11
N HIS A 213 -14.05 11.09 5.94
CA HIS A 213 -13.65 10.29 4.78
C HIS A 213 -12.59 10.97 3.91
N ALA A 214 -12.08 12.13 4.34
CA ALA A 214 -11.09 12.93 3.61
C ALA A 214 -9.83 12.14 3.26
N TYR A 215 -9.41 11.22 4.14
CA TYR A 215 -8.32 10.29 3.87
C TYR A 215 -8.51 9.55 2.53
N TYR A 216 -9.71 9.01 2.27
CA TYR A 216 -9.97 8.29 1.02
C TYR A 216 -10.27 9.23 -0.16
N THR A 217 -10.98 10.34 0.07
CA THR A 217 -11.42 11.22 -1.01
C THR A 217 -10.34 12.16 -1.53
N GLU A 218 -9.34 12.55 -0.73
CA GLU A 218 -8.22 13.38 -1.22
C GLU A 218 -7.43 12.61 -2.30
N HIS A 219 -7.16 11.31 -2.09
CA HIS A 219 -6.54 10.44 -3.08
C HIS A 219 -7.37 10.32 -4.38
N GLN A 220 -8.70 10.40 -4.33
CA GLN A 220 -9.52 10.44 -5.56
C GLN A 220 -9.32 11.73 -6.36
N HIS A 221 -9.01 12.85 -5.69
CA HIS A 221 -8.93 14.18 -6.31
C HIS A 221 -7.53 14.57 -6.77
N ILE A 222 -6.50 14.03 -6.13
CA ILE A 222 -5.11 14.46 -6.33
C ILE A 222 -4.38 13.56 -7.34
N ASP A 223 -4.78 12.32 -7.56
CA ASP A 223 -3.91 11.32 -8.21
C ASP A 223 -3.71 11.49 -9.72
N ALA A 224 -4.46 12.34 -10.43
CA ALA A 224 -4.05 12.74 -11.78
C ALA A 224 -2.69 13.48 -11.75
N PHE A 225 -2.40 14.17 -10.66
CA PHE A 225 -1.12 14.81 -10.39
C PHE A 225 -0.06 13.76 -10.01
N HIS A 226 -0.33 12.86 -9.06
CA HIS A 226 0.64 11.84 -8.66
C HIS A 226 0.98 10.85 -9.78
N ALA A 227 0.01 10.42 -10.58
CA ALA A 227 0.26 9.61 -11.76
C ALA A 227 1.23 10.31 -12.72
N VAL A 228 1.09 11.63 -12.92
CA VAL A 228 2.03 12.42 -13.73
C VAL A 228 3.41 12.48 -13.08
N GLU A 229 3.51 12.65 -11.76
CA GLU A 229 4.79 12.65 -11.06
C GLU A 229 5.49 11.28 -11.09
N GLY A 230 4.75 10.17 -10.96
CA GLY A 230 5.29 8.82 -11.18
C GLY A 230 5.86 8.67 -12.60
N GLN A 231 5.15 9.16 -13.61
CA GLN A 231 5.67 9.17 -14.99
C GLN A 231 6.92 10.07 -15.16
N ARG A 232 7.01 11.18 -14.44
CA ARG A 232 8.19 12.06 -14.41
C ARG A 232 9.36 11.40 -13.70
N LEU A 233 9.12 10.67 -12.62
CA LEU A 233 10.12 9.87 -11.90
C LEU A 233 10.78 8.86 -12.84
N LEU A 234 9.97 8.06 -13.56
CA LEU A 234 10.50 7.12 -14.55
C LEU A 234 11.27 7.82 -15.67
N SER A 235 10.79 8.99 -16.13
CA SER A 235 11.48 9.77 -17.18
C SER A 235 12.85 10.26 -16.72
N ALA A 236 12.94 10.79 -15.50
CA ALA A 236 14.18 11.31 -14.93
C ALA A 236 15.21 10.19 -14.70
N MET A 237 14.77 9.03 -14.21
CA MET A 237 15.63 7.86 -14.09
C MET A 237 16.12 7.36 -15.45
N ASN A 238 15.26 7.35 -16.48
CA ASN A 238 15.64 6.97 -17.83
C ASN A 238 16.67 7.95 -18.43
N ALA A 239 16.47 9.26 -18.25
CA ALA A 239 17.37 10.30 -18.76
C ALA A 239 18.77 10.22 -18.14
N THR A 240 18.87 9.75 -16.90
CA THR A 240 20.15 9.56 -16.18
C THR A 240 20.74 8.16 -16.37
N GLY A 241 20.10 7.28 -17.15
CA GLY A 241 20.55 5.91 -17.38
C GLY A 241 20.44 4.98 -16.16
N THR A 242 19.67 5.36 -15.14
CA THR A 242 19.50 4.60 -13.89
C THR A 242 18.24 3.75 -13.84
N LEU A 243 17.36 3.88 -14.84
CA LEU A 243 16.15 3.07 -14.97
C LEU A 243 16.45 1.67 -15.52
N ASP A 244 16.12 0.66 -14.73
CA ASP A 244 15.91 -0.71 -15.19
C ASP A 244 14.41 -0.92 -15.41
N ALA A 245 13.99 -0.91 -16.68
CA ALA A 245 12.58 -1.02 -17.05
C ALA A 245 11.95 -2.35 -16.60
N ALA A 246 12.70 -3.45 -16.64
CA ALA A 246 12.22 -4.76 -16.25
C ALA A 246 11.96 -4.82 -14.74
N LYS A 247 12.89 -4.31 -13.93
CA LYS A 247 12.73 -4.24 -12.47
C LYS A 247 11.63 -3.26 -12.05
N ALA A 248 11.48 -2.13 -12.76
CA ALA A 248 10.35 -1.24 -12.54
C ALA A 248 9.01 -1.94 -12.76
N PHE A 249 8.88 -2.69 -13.85
CA PHE A 249 7.63 -3.41 -14.10
C PHE A 249 7.38 -4.52 -13.07
N GLN A 250 8.42 -5.27 -12.67
CA GLN A 250 8.28 -6.24 -11.58
C GLN A 250 7.87 -5.58 -10.26
N GLY A 251 8.39 -4.38 -9.96
CA GLY A 251 7.97 -3.60 -8.79
C GLY A 251 6.48 -3.25 -8.82
N ALA A 252 5.97 -2.83 -9.99
CA ALA A 252 4.55 -2.58 -10.19
C ALA A 252 3.69 -3.85 -9.99
N LEU A 253 4.11 -4.98 -10.55
CA LEU A 253 3.39 -6.26 -10.38
C LEU A 253 3.40 -6.75 -8.92
N LEU A 254 4.51 -6.56 -8.20
CA LEU A 254 4.57 -6.85 -6.76
C LEU A 254 3.58 -5.97 -5.98
N ALA A 255 3.56 -4.66 -6.26
CA ALA A 255 2.66 -3.72 -5.62
C ALA A 255 1.19 -4.07 -5.90
N SER A 256 0.84 -4.34 -7.15
CA SER A 256 -0.48 -4.82 -7.57
C SER A 256 -0.92 -6.05 -6.76
N HIS A 257 -0.18 -7.16 -6.87
CA HIS A 257 -0.59 -8.42 -6.29
C HIS A 257 -0.64 -8.40 -4.76
N ILE A 258 0.32 -7.74 -4.11
CA ILE A 258 0.37 -7.67 -2.65
C ILE A 258 -0.75 -6.77 -2.11
N THR A 259 -1.03 -5.64 -2.76
CA THR A 259 -2.11 -4.73 -2.36
C THR A 259 -3.48 -5.36 -2.55
N ASP A 260 -3.72 -5.98 -3.72
CA ASP A 260 -4.97 -6.70 -3.99
C ASP A 260 -5.20 -7.83 -2.99
N LYS A 261 -4.15 -8.61 -2.67
CA LYS A 261 -4.24 -9.66 -1.65
C LYS A 261 -4.56 -9.08 -0.26
N ALA A 262 -3.87 -8.02 0.15
CA ALA A 262 -4.12 -7.38 1.44
C ALA A 262 -5.58 -6.89 1.55
N PHE A 263 -6.09 -6.25 0.49
CA PHE A 263 -7.48 -5.80 0.43
C PHE A 263 -8.49 -6.95 0.52
N LYS A 264 -8.32 -7.99 -0.31
CA LYS A 264 -9.23 -9.15 -0.32
C LYS A 264 -9.23 -9.91 1.01
N ASP A 265 -8.06 -10.12 1.61
CA ASP A 265 -7.95 -10.79 2.90
C ASP A 265 -8.57 -9.94 4.03
N ALA A 266 -8.41 -8.61 3.98
CA ALA A 266 -9.02 -7.69 4.93
C ALA A 266 -10.56 -7.70 4.84
N VAL A 267 -11.11 -7.64 3.62
CA VAL A 267 -12.55 -7.75 3.38
C VAL A 267 -13.08 -9.10 3.86
N LEU A 268 -12.36 -10.19 3.59
CA LEU A 268 -12.73 -11.52 4.10
C LEU A 268 -12.75 -11.56 5.63
N LYS A 269 -11.72 -11.02 6.29
CA LYS A 269 -11.65 -10.94 7.75
C LYS A 269 -12.82 -10.15 8.33
N ALA A 270 -13.15 -9.00 7.73
CA ALA A 270 -14.28 -8.18 8.14
C ALA A 270 -15.59 -8.99 8.12
N ARG A 271 -15.88 -9.65 6.99
CA ARG A 271 -17.08 -10.48 6.81
C ARG A 271 -17.18 -11.63 7.81
N LEU A 272 -16.08 -12.33 8.05
CA LEU A 272 -16.05 -13.48 8.96
C LEU A 272 -16.23 -13.09 10.43
N SER A 273 -15.78 -11.90 10.81
CA SER A 273 -15.90 -11.42 12.19
C SER A 273 -17.36 -11.17 12.56
N HIS A 274 -18.18 -10.73 11.60
CA HIS A 274 -19.62 -10.60 11.81
C HIS A 274 -20.36 -11.94 11.83
N ALA A 275 -20.00 -12.89 10.97
CA ALA A 275 -20.64 -14.21 10.93
C ALA A 275 -20.56 -14.96 12.28
N ARG A 276 -19.54 -14.67 13.10
CA ARG A 276 -19.38 -15.21 14.46
C ARG A 276 -20.27 -14.55 15.52
N LEU A 277 -20.84 -13.37 15.22
CA LEU A 277 -21.73 -12.60 16.11
C LEU A 277 -23.22 -12.78 15.77
N ALA A 278 -23.55 -13.38 14.63
CA ALA A 278 -24.93 -13.73 14.30
C ALA A 278 -25.42 -14.84 15.26
N PRO A 279 -26.57 -14.68 15.94
CA PRO A 279 -27.09 -15.72 16.82
C PRO A 279 -27.35 -16.97 15.98
N VAL A 280 -26.80 -18.11 16.42
CA VAL A 280 -27.23 -19.43 15.94
C VAL A 280 -28.74 -19.46 16.18
N ALA A 281 -29.53 -19.51 15.12
CA ALA A 281 -30.96 -19.71 15.23
C ALA A 281 -31.16 -21.02 15.99
N VAL A 282 -31.49 -20.92 17.28
CA VAL A 282 -31.96 -22.04 18.07
C VAL A 282 -33.29 -22.40 17.44
N GLY A 283 -33.27 -23.44 16.60
CA GLY A 283 -34.48 -24.05 16.08
C GLY A 283 -35.34 -24.44 17.26
N VAL A 284 -36.46 -23.75 17.42
CA VAL A 284 -37.55 -24.21 18.27
C VAL A 284 -38.24 -25.32 17.47
N GLU A 285 -38.43 -26.45 18.16
CA GLU A 285 -38.98 -27.75 17.70
C GLU A 285 -40.18 -27.67 16.75
#